data_AF-A0A4R4U9K1-F1
#
_entry.id   AF-A0A4R4U9K1-F1
#
_cell.length_a   1.000
_cell.length_b   1.000
_cell.length_c   1.000
_cell.angle_alpha   90.00
_cell.angle_beta   90.00
_cell.angle_gamma   90.00
#
_symmetry.space_group_name_H-M   'P 1'
#
loop_
_entity.id
_entity.type
_entity.pdbx_description
1 polymer ?
#
loop_
_entity_poly.entity_id
_entity_poly.type
_entity_poly.pdbx_seq_one_letter_code
_entity_poly.pdbx_strand_id
1 'polypeptide(L)'
;MRRNVERRAALVDAAIEVLAAEGARGLTFRAVDAGAGVPVGTASNYFANRDDLFMQVGGRIYERLQPDADTLAGVIEGPRDLAKVTELMHGIVGRIADFRTGYLALLELRLEATRRPELRAVLTERVREDVEANITYHLDSGLPGDATSGRLLYLALNWLIVEHLTLPGVFSDDDVHELVAVAVERAVHHEER
;
A
#
# COMPACT_ATOMS: atom_id res chain seq x y z
N MET A 1 -16.43 2.93 24.94
CA MET A 1 -15.86 2.09 23.86
C MET A 1 -15.37 2.93 22.68
N ARG A 2 -16.18 3.82 22.08
CA ARG A 2 -15.77 4.68 20.94
C ARG A 2 -14.47 5.48 21.13
N ARG A 3 -14.33 6.16 22.28
CA ARG A 3 -13.12 6.93 22.64
C ARG A 3 -11.83 6.10 22.74
N ASN A 4 -11.95 4.81 23.07
CA ASN A 4 -10.80 3.91 23.16
C ASN A 4 -10.36 3.46 21.75
N VAL A 5 -11.33 3.18 20.86
CA VAL A 5 -11.06 2.87 19.44
C VAL A 5 -10.43 4.05 18.72
N GLU A 6 -10.99 5.27 18.88
CA GLU A 6 -10.43 6.50 18.31
C GLU A 6 -8.99 6.76 18.81
N ARG A 7 -8.72 6.50 20.10
CA ARG A 7 -7.37 6.64 20.67
C ARG A 7 -6.40 5.62 20.10
N ARG A 8 -6.83 4.36 19.98
CA ARG A 8 -6.02 3.29 19.40
C ARG A 8 -5.66 3.61 17.95
N ALA A 9 -6.63 4.08 17.16
CA ALA A 9 -6.40 4.51 15.78
C ALA A 9 -5.38 5.66 15.71
N ALA A 10 -5.51 6.69 16.56
CA ALA A 10 -4.54 7.79 16.60
C ALA A 10 -3.11 7.35 16.95
N LEU A 11 -2.96 6.36 17.84
CA LEU A 11 -1.66 5.78 18.17
C LEU A 11 -1.06 5.00 16.99
N VAL A 12 -1.89 4.22 16.28
CA VAL A 12 -1.43 3.49 15.08
C VAL A 12 -1.08 4.46 13.95
N ASP A 13 -1.85 5.52 13.77
CA ASP A 13 -1.58 6.55 12.77
C ASP A 13 -0.26 7.28 13.09
N ALA A 14 -0.01 7.63 14.36
CA ALA A 14 1.29 8.17 14.79
C ALA A 14 2.45 7.17 14.60
N ALA A 15 2.21 5.88 14.79
CA ALA A 15 3.19 4.84 14.54
C ALA A 15 3.56 4.71 13.06
N ILE A 16 2.62 4.95 12.14
CA ILE A 16 2.88 5.03 10.69
C ILE A 16 3.84 6.20 10.40
N GLU A 17 3.57 7.38 10.97
CA GLU A 17 4.44 8.57 10.82
C GLU A 17 5.86 8.31 11.35
N VAL A 18 5.98 7.73 12.54
CA VAL A 18 7.28 7.37 13.13
C VAL A 18 8.02 6.36 12.26
N LEU A 19 7.32 5.35 11.74
CA LEU A 19 7.91 4.36 10.83
C LEU A 19 8.47 5.02 9.56
N ALA A 20 7.69 5.91 8.94
CA ALA A 20 8.11 6.58 7.71
C ALA A 20 9.29 7.54 7.94
N ALA A 21 9.35 8.19 9.10
CA ALA A 21 10.37 9.19 9.42
C ALA A 21 11.66 8.59 10.02
N GLU A 22 11.54 7.61 10.91
CA GLU A 22 12.65 7.08 11.73
C GLU A 22 12.97 5.61 11.44
N GLY A 23 12.22 4.99 10.53
CA GLY A 23 12.35 3.59 10.15
C GLY A 23 11.90 2.61 11.24
N ALA A 24 12.01 1.33 10.94
CA ALA A 24 11.57 0.28 11.87
C ALA A 24 12.23 0.41 13.24
N ARG A 25 13.52 0.80 13.30
CA ARG A 25 14.30 0.96 14.55
C ARG A 25 13.78 2.09 15.46
N GLY A 26 13.34 3.21 14.88
CA GLY A 26 12.79 4.35 15.62
C GLY A 26 11.42 4.09 16.22
N LEU A 27 10.70 3.07 15.73
CA LEU A 27 9.38 2.70 16.23
C LEU A 27 9.44 2.16 17.68
N THR A 28 9.25 3.07 18.63
CA THR A 28 9.19 2.82 20.07
C THR A 28 7.89 3.39 20.64
N PHE A 29 7.38 2.81 21.75
CA PHE A 29 6.18 3.35 22.39
C PHE A 29 6.30 4.82 22.78
N ARG A 30 7.49 5.25 23.20
CA ARG A 30 7.74 6.65 23.52
C ARG A 30 7.67 7.56 22.28
N ALA A 31 8.22 7.11 21.15
CA ALA A 31 8.12 7.85 19.89
C ALA A 31 6.66 7.93 19.41
N VAL A 32 5.90 6.84 19.55
CA VAL A 32 4.46 6.83 19.26
C VAL A 32 3.67 7.76 20.17
N ASP A 33 3.93 7.74 21.49
CA ASP A 33 3.26 8.64 22.44
C ASP A 33 3.52 10.11 22.08
N ALA A 34 4.78 10.43 21.75
CA ALA A 34 5.18 11.76 21.32
C ALA A 34 4.51 12.16 20.00
N GLY A 35 4.53 11.29 18.99
CA GLY A 35 3.88 11.53 17.69
C GLY A 35 2.37 11.68 17.78
N ALA A 36 1.72 10.96 18.71
CA ALA A 36 0.28 11.05 18.95
C ALA A 36 -0.09 12.22 19.90
N GLY A 37 0.88 12.94 20.47
CA GLY A 37 0.64 14.02 21.42
C GLY A 37 -0.04 13.57 22.71
N VAL A 38 0.25 12.36 23.19
CA VAL A 38 -0.35 11.76 24.39
C VAL A 38 0.68 11.59 25.52
N PRO A 39 0.24 11.40 26.78
CA PRO A 39 1.16 11.14 27.89
C PRO A 39 2.04 9.90 27.63
N VAL A 40 3.29 9.97 28.08
CA VAL A 40 4.23 8.84 28.02
C VAL A 40 3.64 7.62 28.74
N GLY A 41 3.73 6.45 28.10
CA GLY A 41 3.16 5.20 28.57
C GLY A 41 1.75 4.93 28.08
N THR A 42 1.17 5.80 27.23
CA THR A 42 -0.16 5.56 26.67
C THR A 42 -0.12 4.37 25.72
N ALA A 43 0.81 4.33 24.77
CA ALA A 43 0.95 3.26 23.79
C ALA A 43 1.15 1.89 24.46
N SER A 44 1.94 1.81 25.54
CA SER A 44 2.14 0.55 26.28
C SER A 44 0.86 0.01 26.95
N ASN A 45 -0.18 0.83 27.14
CA ASN A 45 -1.47 0.37 27.62
C ASN A 45 -2.38 -0.18 26.50
N TYR A 46 -2.05 0.11 25.23
CA TYR A 46 -2.84 -0.29 24.06
C TYR A 46 -2.21 -1.42 23.26
N PHE A 47 -0.89 -1.57 23.34
CA PHE A 47 -0.14 -2.59 22.60
C PHE A 47 0.69 -3.43 23.54
N ALA A 48 0.59 -4.76 23.40
CA ALA A 48 1.23 -5.70 24.31
C ALA A 48 2.76 -5.64 24.21
N ASN A 49 3.28 -5.46 23.00
CA ASN A 49 4.70 -5.35 22.71
C ASN A 49 4.88 -4.66 21.34
N ARG A 50 6.13 -4.55 20.91
CA ARG A 50 6.48 -3.90 19.64
C ARG A 50 6.01 -4.70 18.42
N ASP A 51 5.94 -6.02 18.51
CA ASP A 51 5.43 -6.87 17.42
C ASP A 51 3.93 -6.66 17.21
N ASP A 52 3.16 -6.55 18.30
CA ASP A 52 1.75 -6.15 18.23
C ASP A 52 1.59 -4.80 17.55
N LEU A 53 2.39 -3.80 17.91
CA LEU A 53 2.37 -2.50 17.24
C LEU A 53 2.67 -2.61 15.74
N PHE A 54 3.70 -3.37 15.33
CA PHE A 54 3.99 -3.58 13.91
C PHE A 54 2.82 -4.24 13.16
N MET A 55 2.15 -5.22 13.78
CA MET A 55 0.98 -5.87 13.18
C MET A 55 -0.19 -4.91 13.01
N GLN A 56 -0.49 -4.07 14.02
CA GLN A 56 -1.57 -3.08 13.92
C GLN A 56 -1.28 -2.01 12.87
N VAL A 57 -0.03 -1.56 12.75
CA VAL A 57 0.40 -0.61 11.71
C VAL A 57 0.26 -1.24 10.33
N GLY A 58 0.72 -2.48 10.15
CA GLY A 58 0.55 -3.19 8.89
C GLY A 58 -0.91 -3.26 8.44
N GLY A 59 -1.81 -3.69 9.33
CA GLY A 59 -3.25 -3.72 9.04
C GLY A 59 -3.81 -2.35 8.65
N ARG A 60 -3.47 -1.30 9.41
CA ARG A 60 -3.93 0.07 9.16
C ARG A 60 -3.43 0.65 7.84
N ILE A 61 -2.21 0.34 7.43
CA ILE A 61 -1.67 0.76 6.12
C ILE A 61 -2.48 0.11 4.99
N TYR A 62 -2.75 -1.20 5.06
CA TYR A 62 -3.56 -1.87 4.04
C TYR A 62 -5.00 -1.36 3.99
N GLU A 63 -5.63 -1.08 5.13
CA GLU A 63 -6.96 -0.43 5.18
C GLU A 63 -6.97 0.92 4.45
N ARG A 64 -5.90 1.71 4.55
CA ARG A 64 -5.81 3.03 3.91
C ARG A 64 -5.43 2.96 2.43
N LEU A 65 -4.73 1.91 2.02
CA LEU A 65 -4.34 1.69 0.62
C LEU A 65 -5.45 1.04 -0.20
N GLN A 66 -6.46 0.44 0.44
CA GLN A 66 -7.63 -0.08 -0.26
C GLN A 66 -8.34 1.04 -1.03
N PRO A 67 -8.72 0.81 -2.29
CA PRO A 67 -9.47 1.78 -3.08
C PRO A 67 -10.83 2.05 -2.43
N ASP A 68 -11.26 3.31 -2.49
CA ASP A 68 -12.60 3.69 -2.02
C ASP A 68 -13.71 3.20 -2.97
N ALA A 69 -14.95 3.25 -2.48
CA ALA A 69 -16.12 2.79 -3.22
C ALA A 69 -16.32 3.55 -4.54
N ASP A 70 -15.97 4.83 -4.59
CA ASP A 70 -16.10 5.67 -5.78
C ASP A 70 -15.07 5.27 -6.86
N THR A 71 -13.83 4.98 -6.46
CA THR A 71 -12.82 4.39 -7.35
C THR A 71 -13.34 3.06 -7.93
N LEU A 72 -13.87 2.18 -7.09
CA LEU A 72 -14.39 0.88 -7.52
C LEU A 72 -15.63 1.02 -8.41
N ALA A 73 -16.45 2.05 -8.23
CA ALA A 73 -17.61 2.33 -9.08
C ALA A 73 -17.18 2.86 -10.46
N GLY A 74 -16.19 3.75 -10.51
CA GLY A 74 -15.66 4.32 -11.76
C GLY A 74 -15.00 3.29 -12.68
N VAL A 75 -14.52 2.17 -12.13
CA VAL A 75 -14.07 1.01 -12.92
C VAL A 75 -15.23 0.42 -13.71
N ILE A 76 -16.47 0.43 -13.20
CA ILE A 76 -17.60 -0.29 -13.80
C ILE A 76 -18.19 0.50 -14.99
N GLU A 77 -17.90 1.78 -15.11
CA GLU A 77 -18.47 2.66 -16.13
C GLU A 77 -17.59 2.79 -17.39
N GLY A 78 -18.24 2.77 -18.56
CA GLY A 78 -17.59 3.02 -19.85
C GLY A 78 -17.05 1.78 -20.58
N PRO A 79 -16.29 1.98 -21.67
CA PRO A 79 -15.73 0.90 -22.48
C PRO A 79 -14.73 0.02 -21.71
N ARG A 80 -14.73 -1.28 -22.00
CA ARG A 80 -13.78 -2.27 -21.45
C ARG A 80 -12.58 -2.42 -22.37
N ASP A 81 -11.75 -1.38 -22.45
CA ASP A 81 -10.61 -1.33 -23.34
C ASP A 81 -9.30 -1.04 -22.60
N LEU A 82 -8.20 -1.06 -23.34
CA LEU A 82 -6.86 -0.80 -22.83
C LEU A 82 -6.73 0.62 -22.24
N ALA A 83 -7.45 1.60 -22.80
CA ALA A 83 -7.42 2.97 -22.33
C ALA A 83 -8.02 3.07 -20.92
N LYS A 84 -9.11 2.36 -20.64
CA LYS A 84 -9.68 2.26 -19.29
C LYS A 84 -8.72 1.60 -18.30
N VAL A 85 -8.03 0.51 -18.68
CA VAL A 85 -7.02 -0.11 -17.81
C VAL A 85 -5.88 0.88 -17.49
N THR A 86 -5.43 1.62 -18.49
CA THR A 86 -4.38 2.64 -18.34
C THR A 86 -4.80 3.75 -17.37
N GLU A 87 -6.00 4.31 -17.55
CA GLU A 87 -6.60 5.31 -16.66
C GLU A 87 -6.65 4.82 -15.21
N LEU A 88 -7.09 3.58 -15.00
CA LEU A 88 -7.16 2.97 -13.66
C LEU A 88 -5.78 2.82 -13.02
N MET A 89 -4.78 2.37 -13.79
CA MET A 89 -3.42 2.23 -13.27
C MET A 89 -2.78 3.59 -12.93
N HIS A 90 -3.01 4.63 -13.74
CA HIS A 90 -2.60 5.99 -13.39
C HIS A 90 -3.24 6.47 -12.09
N GLY A 91 -4.55 6.27 -11.94
CA GLY A 91 -5.26 6.62 -10.71
C GLY A 91 -4.74 5.88 -9.47
N ILE A 92 -4.38 4.60 -9.62
CA ILE A 92 -3.78 3.81 -8.53
C ILE A 92 -2.38 4.32 -8.18
N VAL A 93 -1.51 4.53 -9.16
CA VAL A 93 -0.15 5.04 -8.93
C VAL A 93 -0.19 6.42 -8.27
N GLY A 94 -1.03 7.33 -8.77
CA GLY A 94 -1.22 8.66 -8.20
C GLY A 94 -1.67 8.61 -6.74
N ARG A 95 -2.73 7.84 -6.43
CA ARG A 95 -3.25 7.70 -5.05
C ARG A 95 -2.20 7.17 -4.08
N ILE A 96 -1.43 6.17 -4.50
CA ILE A 96 -0.39 5.58 -3.64
C ILE A 96 0.77 6.57 -3.45
N ALA A 97 1.17 7.27 -4.52
CA ALA A 97 2.20 8.30 -4.45
C ALA A 97 1.80 9.46 -3.51
N ASP A 98 0.53 9.87 -3.55
CA ASP A 98 -0.03 10.89 -2.65
C ASP A 98 -0.02 10.44 -1.19
N PHE A 99 -0.20 9.14 -0.92
CA PHE A 99 -0.03 8.54 0.42
C PHE A 99 1.42 8.11 0.72
N ARG A 100 2.38 8.98 0.39
CA ARG A 100 3.83 8.78 0.57
C ARG A 100 4.20 8.17 1.92
N THR A 101 3.72 8.74 3.03
CA THR A 101 4.06 8.27 4.39
C THR A 101 3.67 6.81 4.58
N GLY A 102 2.46 6.43 4.17
CA GLY A 102 1.98 5.05 4.32
C GLY A 102 2.81 4.06 3.51
N TYR A 103 3.17 4.43 2.28
CA TYR A 103 3.99 3.57 1.42
C TYR A 103 5.42 3.42 1.96
N LEU A 104 6.05 4.49 2.43
CA LEU A 104 7.38 4.41 3.06
C LEU A 104 7.36 3.56 4.34
N ALA A 105 6.34 3.74 5.19
CA ALA A 105 6.15 2.89 6.36
C ALA A 105 5.96 1.41 5.98
N LEU A 106 5.28 1.11 4.88
CA LEU A 106 5.14 -0.24 4.36
C LEU A 106 6.48 -0.84 3.93
N LEU A 107 7.35 -0.06 3.29
CA LEU A 107 8.70 -0.51 2.91
C LEU A 107 9.53 -0.86 4.14
N GLU A 108 9.49 -0.01 5.17
CA GLU A 108 10.14 -0.28 6.47
C GLU A 108 9.61 -1.56 7.12
N LEU A 109 8.27 -1.76 7.11
CA LEU A 109 7.65 -2.99 7.59
C LEU A 109 8.11 -4.22 6.81
N ARG A 110 8.15 -4.16 5.47
CA ARG A 110 8.60 -5.26 4.61
C ARG A 110 10.07 -5.62 4.88
N LEU A 111 10.93 -4.62 5.08
CA LEU A 111 12.32 -4.84 5.46
C LEU A 111 12.43 -5.47 6.85
N GLU A 112 11.66 -5.00 7.82
CA GLU A 112 11.68 -5.54 9.19
C GLU A 112 11.13 -6.97 9.27
N ALA A 113 10.14 -7.30 8.44
CA ALA A 113 9.58 -8.65 8.33
C ALA A 113 10.64 -9.71 7.97
N THR A 114 11.72 -9.34 7.27
CA THR A 114 12.83 -10.26 6.98
C THR A 114 13.53 -10.78 8.25
N ARG A 115 13.40 -10.05 9.37
CA ARG A 115 14.01 -10.34 10.67
C ARG A 115 13.02 -10.87 11.72
N ARG A 116 11.71 -10.81 11.44
CA ARG A 116 10.63 -11.15 12.38
C ARG A 116 9.65 -12.13 11.71
N PRO A 117 9.77 -13.45 11.97
CA PRO A 117 8.95 -14.47 11.31
C PRO A 117 7.44 -14.27 11.48
N GLU A 118 6.99 -13.81 12.65
CA GLU A 118 5.58 -13.58 12.96
C GLU A 118 5.02 -12.41 12.15
N LEU A 119 5.75 -11.30 12.10
CA LEU A 119 5.40 -10.15 11.25
C LEU A 119 5.39 -10.54 9.76
N ARG A 120 6.36 -11.35 9.33
CA ARG A 120 6.42 -11.86 7.95
C ARG A 120 5.21 -12.71 7.61
N ALA A 121 4.77 -13.59 8.51
CA ALA A 121 3.59 -14.42 8.28
C ALA A 121 2.34 -13.55 8.06
N VAL A 122 2.09 -12.60 8.98
CA VAL A 122 0.94 -11.69 8.89
C VAL A 122 1.00 -10.83 7.63
N LEU A 123 2.14 -10.23 7.32
CA LEU A 123 2.27 -9.42 6.10
C LEU A 123 2.12 -10.24 4.83
N THR A 124 2.64 -11.48 4.80
CA THR A 124 2.52 -12.36 3.64
C THR A 124 1.06 -12.73 3.39
N GLU A 125 0.31 -13.05 4.45
CA GLU A 125 -1.12 -13.34 4.37
C GLU A 125 -1.89 -12.13 3.83
N ARG A 126 -1.71 -10.94 4.43
CA ARG A 126 -2.40 -9.72 4.00
C ARG A 126 -2.07 -9.29 2.58
N VAL A 127 -0.79 -9.31 2.19
CA VAL A 127 -0.38 -9.01 0.81
C VAL A 127 -1.01 -9.99 -0.17
N ARG A 128 -1.04 -11.28 0.18
CA ARG A 128 -1.64 -12.29 -0.68
C ARG A 128 -3.13 -12.07 -0.84
N GLU A 129 -3.87 -11.84 0.25
CA GLU A 129 -5.30 -11.52 0.21
C GLU A 129 -5.59 -10.32 -0.69
N ASP A 130 -4.82 -9.24 -0.53
CA ASP A 130 -4.97 -8.03 -1.33
C ASP A 130 -4.66 -8.27 -2.83
N VAL A 131 -3.56 -8.95 -3.15
CA VAL A 131 -3.20 -9.28 -4.53
C VAL A 131 -4.27 -10.17 -5.19
N GLU A 132 -4.73 -11.21 -4.49
CA GLU A 132 -5.76 -12.11 -5.02
C GLU A 132 -7.12 -11.41 -5.17
N ALA A 133 -7.48 -10.49 -4.26
CA ALA A 133 -8.67 -9.67 -4.39
C ALA A 133 -8.60 -8.74 -5.62
N ASN A 134 -7.46 -8.07 -5.83
CA ASN A 134 -7.24 -7.22 -7.00
C ASN A 134 -7.27 -8.00 -8.31
N ILE A 135 -6.67 -9.20 -8.35
CA ILE A 135 -6.70 -10.08 -9.53
C ILE A 135 -8.12 -10.56 -9.80
N THR A 136 -8.84 -11.04 -8.78
CA THR A 136 -10.23 -11.48 -8.91
C THR A 136 -11.10 -10.34 -9.43
N TYR A 137 -10.97 -9.15 -8.84
CA TYR A 137 -11.70 -7.97 -9.27
C TYR A 137 -11.41 -7.59 -10.72
N HIS A 138 -10.15 -7.64 -11.15
CA HIS A 138 -9.75 -7.43 -12.54
C HIS A 138 -10.44 -8.42 -13.49
N LEU A 139 -10.38 -9.72 -13.18
CA LEU A 139 -11.00 -10.77 -13.99
C LEU A 139 -12.53 -10.61 -14.08
N ASP A 140 -13.18 -10.27 -12.96
CA ASP A 140 -14.63 -10.08 -12.89
C ASP A 140 -15.10 -8.79 -13.59
N SER A 141 -14.21 -7.79 -13.73
CA SER A 141 -14.54 -6.51 -14.38
C SER A 141 -14.73 -6.62 -15.90
N GLY A 142 -14.24 -7.70 -16.52
CA GLY A 142 -14.22 -7.88 -17.97
C GLY A 142 -13.26 -6.93 -18.69
N LEU A 143 -12.37 -6.24 -17.98
CA LEU A 143 -11.30 -5.46 -18.58
C LEU A 143 -10.26 -6.36 -19.25
N PRO A 144 -9.59 -5.89 -20.32
CA PRO A 144 -8.53 -6.63 -20.98
C PRO A 144 -7.40 -7.04 -20.03
N GLY A 145 -6.87 -8.26 -20.22
CA GLY A 145 -5.75 -8.81 -19.44
C GLY A 145 -6.16 -10.01 -18.60
N ASP A 146 -5.22 -10.94 -18.43
CA ASP A 146 -5.40 -12.15 -17.63
C ASP A 146 -4.85 -12.00 -16.20
N ALA A 147 -4.89 -13.08 -15.42
CA ALA A 147 -4.32 -13.09 -14.07
C ALA A 147 -2.80 -12.83 -14.07
N THR A 148 -2.10 -13.18 -15.15
CA THR A 148 -0.67 -12.89 -15.32
C THR A 148 -0.43 -11.40 -15.51
N SER A 149 -1.25 -10.75 -16.33
CA SER A 149 -1.26 -9.31 -16.57
C SER A 149 -1.38 -8.55 -15.25
N GLY A 150 -2.38 -8.93 -14.42
CA GLY A 150 -2.57 -8.33 -13.10
C GLY A 150 -1.37 -8.49 -12.17
N ARG A 151 -0.72 -9.67 -12.15
CA ARG A 151 0.51 -9.91 -11.35
C ARG A 151 1.69 -9.08 -11.84
N LEU A 152 1.89 -8.99 -13.15
CA LEU A 152 2.97 -8.19 -13.75
C LEU A 152 2.78 -6.71 -13.44
N LEU A 153 1.56 -6.18 -13.58
CA LEU A 153 1.23 -4.81 -13.23
C LEU A 153 1.44 -4.54 -11.74
N TYR A 154 0.98 -5.43 -10.85
CA TYR A 154 1.24 -5.32 -9.42
C TYR A 154 2.74 -5.20 -9.12
N LEU A 155 3.57 -6.08 -9.70
CA LEU A 155 5.02 -6.07 -9.45
C LEU A 155 5.71 -4.83 -10.04
N ALA A 156 5.41 -4.50 -11.30
CA ALA A 156 6.04 -3.38 -12.00
C ALA A 156 5.67 -2.04 -11.38
N LEU A 157 4.38 -1.81 -11.11
CA LEU A 157 3.90 -0.55 -10.55
C LEU A 157 4.35 -0.35 -9.11
N ASN A 158 4.43 -1.41 -8.29
CA ASN A 158 5.00 -1.29 -6.95
C ASN A 158 6.46 -0.80 -7.01
N TRP A 159 7.29 -1.36 -7.89
CA TRP A 159 8.67 -0.88 -8.01
C TRP A 159 8.74 0.55 -8.56
N LEU A 160 7.90 0.90 -9.53
CA LEU A 160 7.80 2.27 -10.05
C LEU A 160 7.47 3.28 -8.94
N ILE A 161 6.52 2.94 -8.06
CA ILE A 161 6.15 3.77 -6.92
C ILE A 161 7.32 3.89 -5.93
N VAL A 162 8.04 2.78 -5.64
CA VAL A 162 9.26 2.84 -4.81
C VAL A 162 10.28 3.82 -5.41
N GLU A 163 10.57 3.70 -6.69
CA GLU A 163 11.53 4.55 -7.39
C GLU A 163 11.11 6.03 -7.32
N HIS A 164 9.87 6.33 -7.68
CA HIS A 164 9.34 7.70 -7.67
C HIS A 164 9.36 8.32 -6.25
N LEU A 165 9.02 7.54 -5.21
CA LEU A 165 8.99 8.05 -3.84
C LEU A 165 10.38 8.17 -3.21
N THR A 166 11.32 7.30 -3.55
CA THR A 166 12.64 7.25 -2.88
C THR A 166 13.73 7.98 -3.65
N LEU A 167 13.68 7.96 -4.98
CA LEU A 167 14.67 8.51 -5.89
C LEU A 167 13.99 9.30 -7.03
N PRO A 168 13.23 10.37 -6.72
CA PRO A 168 12.43 11.11 -7.72
C PRO A 168 13.25 11.78 -8.84
N GLY A 169 14.57 11.81 -8.74
CA GLY A 169 15.44 12.34 -9.80
C GLY A 169 15.80 11.34 -10.90
N VAL A 170 15.42 10.06 -10.76
CA VAL A 170 15.74 9.01 -11.76
C VAL A 170 14.80 9.08 -12.95
N PHE A 171 13.51 9.33 -12.70
CA PHE A 171 12.46 9.46 -13.70
C PHE A 171 11.63 10.71 -13.39
N SER A 172 11.34 11.51 -14.42
CA SER A 172 10.41 12.64 -14.30
C SER A 172 8.97 12.15 -14.10
N ASP A 173 8.07 13.04 -13.69
CA ASP A 173 6.64 12.72 -13.56
C ASP A 173 6.03 12.28 -14.91
N ASP A 174 6.50 12.88 -16.01
CA ASP A 174 6.12 12.50 -17.37
C ASP A 174 6.63 11.09 -17.72
N ASP A 175 7.88 10.75 -17.35
CA ASP A 175 8.42 9.40 -17.54
C ASP A 175 7.60 8.37 -16.75
N VAL A 176 7.26 8.66 -15.50
CA VAL A 176 6.43 7.78 -14.66
C VAL A 176 5.06 7.56 -15.31
N HIS A 177 4.41 8.63 -15.75
CA HIS A 177 3.12 8.55 -16.43
C HIS A 177 3.19 7.72 -17.72
N GLU A 178 4.22 7.91 -18.56
CA GLU A 178 4.43 7.12 -19.78
C GLU A 178 4.71 5.64 -19.46
N LEU A 179 5.56 5.36 -18.46
CA LEU A 179 5.92 4.00 -18.07
C LEU A 179 4.72 3.20 -17.56
N VAL A 180 3.75 3.84 -16.90
CA VAL A 180 2.49 3.18 -16.52
C VAL A 180 1.72 2.72 -17.76
N ALA A 181 1.57 3.59 -18.77
CA ALA A 181 0.85 3.24 -20.00
C ALA A 181 1.55 2.11 -20.76
N VAL A 182 2.88 2.18 -20.89
CA VAL A 182 3.69 1.13 -21.54
C VAL A 182 3.61 -0.19 -20.77
N ALA A 183 3.58 -0.16 -19.44
CA ALA A 183 3.43 -1.37 -18.62
C ALA A 183 2.07 -2.03 -18.86
N VAL A 184 0.99 -1.24 -18.95
CA VAL A 184 -0.37 -1.74 -19.26
C VAL A 184 -0.42 -2.37 -20.63
N GLU A 185 0.05 -1.66 -21.66
CA GLU A 185 0.12 -2.17 -23.03
C GLU A 185 0.84 -3.53 -23.06
N ARG A 186 2.05 -3.61 -22.51
CA ARG A 186 2.86 -4.84 -22.57
C ARG A 186 2.32 -5.99 -21.71
N ALA A 187 1.66 -5.69 -20.60
CA ALA A 187 1.10 -6.72 -19.73
C ALA A 187 -0.18 -7.32 -20.33
N VAL A 188 -1.04 -6.48 -20.92
CA VAL A 188 -2.36 -6.88 -21.42
C VAL A 188 -2.31 -7.50 -22.82
N HIS A 189 -1.37 -7.09 -23.68
CA HIS A 189 -1.31 -7.53 -25.09
C HIS A 189 -0.75 -8.95 -25.33
N HIS A 190 -0.72 -9.81 -24.32
CA HIS A 190 -0.26 -11.18 -24.53
C HIS A 190 -1.39 -12.05 -25.13
N GLU A 191 -1.55 -12.00 -26.45
CA GLU A 191 -2.27 -13.00 -27.24
C GLU A 191 -1.33 -13.73 -28.22
N GLU A 192 -1.47 -15.06 -28.17
CA GLU A 192 -1.06 -16.10 -29.12
C GLU A 192 0.44 -16.45 -29.23
N ARG A 193 0.81 -17.49 -28.48
CA ARG A 193 1.91 -18.38 -28.85
C ARG A 193 1.40 -19.79 -29.09
#